data_AF-A0A5C8VAB6-F1
#
_entry.id   AF-A0A5C8VAB6-F1
#
_cell.length_a   1.000
_cell.length_b   1.000
_cell.length_c   1.000
_cell.angle_alpha   90.00
_cell.angle_beta   90.00
_cell.angle_gamma   90.00
#
_symmetry.space_group_name_H-M   'P 1'
#
loop_
_entity.id
_entity.type
_entity.pdbx_description
1 polymer ?
#
loop_
_entity_poly.entity_id
_entity_poly.type
_entity_poly.pdbx_seq_one_letter_code
_entity_poly.pdbx_strand_id
1 'polypeptide(L)'
;MTAILSSSVSCRTLVDGSLRLQVDIEPKDAQAAFALFGKPGAPVALALISNSAAVEHDRKAQAQPPAEPLERKPLSLASKVALTCRQPSFHAFLKDRDEDRWLHRPDDRPELLPEIRARFFVCIECGVQSRSDITEGSRAARVWADLEASYHHWQRTGAAA
;
A
#
# COMPACT_ATOMS: atom_id res chain seq x y z
N MET A 1 -4.76 30.43 8.07
CA MET A 1 -5.40 29.92 6.83
C MET A 1 -6.74 29.32 7.24
N THR A 2 -7.86 29.80 6.70
CA THR A 2 -9.22 29.55 7.26
C THR A 2 -10.07 28.60 6.42
N ALA A 3 -9.54 28.08 5.31
CA ALA A 3 -10.20 27.10 4.46
C ALA A 3 -9.15 26.11 3.94
N ILE A 4 -9.50 24.83 3.92
CA ILE A 4 -8.68 23.74 3.38
C ILE A 4 -9.45 23.12 2.23
N LEU A 5 -8.78 22.98 1.09
CA LEU A 5 -9.36 22.34 -0.09
C LEU A 5 -9.32 20.83 0.08
N SER A 6 -10.43 20.18 -0.23
CA SER A 6 -10.62 18.78 0.11
C SER A 6 -11.61 18.12 -0.85
N SER A 7 -11.47 16.81 -1.08
CA SER A 7 -12.38 16.05 -1.93
C SER A 7 -13.27 15.13 -1.10
N SER A 8 -14.58 15.14 -1.33
CA SER A 8 -15.50 14.20 -0.70
C SER A 8 -15.29 12.79 -1.28
N VAL A 9 -15.02 11.80 -0.43
CA VAL A 9 -14.75 10.42 -0.86
C VAL A 9 -15.88 9.45 -0.52
N SER A 10 -16.65 9.72 0.54
CA SER A 10 -17.88 8.97 0.78
C SER A 10 -18.92 9.81 1.52
N CYS A 11 -20.17 9.59 1.16
CA CYS A 11 -21.34 10.23 1.76
C CYS A 11 -22.34 9.12 2.09
N ARG A 12 -22.68 8.95 3.38
CA ARG A 12 -23.63 7.92 3.83
C ARG A 12 -24.54 8.48 4.92
N THR A 13 -25.80 8.11 4.85
CA THR A 13 -26.79 8.41 5.89
C THR A 13 -26.70 7.37 7.00
N LEU A 14 -26.73 7.83 8.26
CA LEU A 14 -26.73 6.99 9.45
C LEU A 14 -28.16 6.62 9.85
N VAL A 15 -28.29 5.66 10.77
CA VAL A 15 -29.60 5.13 11.23
C VAL A 15 -30.45 6.19 11.93
N ASP A 16 -29.82 7.22 12.51
CA ASP A 16 -30.48 8.37 13.12
C ASP A 16 -30.86 9.46 12.11
N GLY A 17 -30.65 9.23 10.81
CA GLY A 17 -30.92 10.19 9.75
C GLY A 17 -29.83 11.26 9.56
N SER A 18 -28.77 11.25 10.36
CA SER A 18 -27.65 12.17 10.19
C SER A 18 -26.75 11.76 9.00
N LEU A 19 -26.09 12.74 8.39
CA LEU A 19 -25.18 12.53 7.26
C LEU A 19 -23.73 12.39 7.75
N ARG A 20 -23.06 11.30 7.37
CA ARG A 20 -21.60 11.18 7.52
C ARG A 20 -20.92 11.45 6.17
N LEU A 21 -20.14 12.52 6.15
CA LEU A 21 -19.28 12.90 5.02
C LEU A 21 -17.82 12.59 5.39
N GLN A 22 -17.17 11.75 4.59
CA GLN A 22 -15.72 11.55 4.66
C GLN A 22 -15.06 12.38 3.56
N VAL A 23 -14.05 13.16 3.95
CA VAL A 23 -13.35 14.08 3.07
C VAL A 23 -11.85 13.83 3.22
N ASP A 24 -11.17 13.64 2.09
CA ASP A 24 -9.72 13.45 2.06
C ASP A 24 -9.04 14.80 1.83
N ILE A 25 -7.98 15.05 2.60
CA ILE A 25 -7.13 16.25 2.54
C ILE A 25 -5.80 15.87 1.89
N GLU A 26 -5.29 16.72 0.99
CA GLU A 26 -3.97 16.49 0.41
C GLU A 26 -2.86 16.51 1.48
N PRO A 27 -1.78 15.72 1.34
CA PRO A 27 -0.71 15.64 2.33
C PRO A 27 -0.08 16.98 2.71
N LYS A 28 -0.02 17.93 1.76
CA LYS A 28 0.53 19.27 1.97
C LYS A 28 -0.23 20.08 3.03
N ASP A 29 -1.53 19.83 3.16
CA ASP A 29 -2.43 20.54 4.08
C ASP A 29 -2.80 19.70 5.32
N ALA A 30 -2.31 18.46 5.41
CA ALA A 30 -2.67 17.52 6.47
C ALA A 30 -2.35 18.02 7.87
N GLN A 31 -1.18 18.64 8.10
CA GLN A 31 -0.81 19.17 9.41
C GLN A 31 -1.74 20.29 9.87
N ALA A 32 -2.10 21.19 8.94
CA ALA A 32 -3.06 22.26 9.21
C ALA A 32 -4.47 21.70 9.47
N ALA A 33 -4.88 20.67 8.72
CA ALA A 33 -6.16 20.00 8.91
C ALA A 33 -6.24 19.29 10.28
N PHE A 34 -5.18 18.61 10.72
CA PHE A 34 -5.14 18.02 12.06
C PHE A 34 -5.19 19.07 13.16
N ALA A 35 -4.50 20.21 12.98
CA ALA A 35 -4.54 21.31 13.95
C ALA A 35 -5.96 21.93 14.08
N LEU A 36 -6.70 22.01 12.96
CA LEU A 36 -8.02 22.63 12.90
C LEU A 36 -9.17 21.67 13.25
N PHE A 37 -9.12 20.43 12.77
CA PHE A 37 -10.21 19.44 12.86
C PHE A 37 -9.92 18.26 13.79
N GLY A 38 -8.69 18.12 14.31
CA GLY A 38 -8.28 16.98 15.13
C GLY A 38 -8.87 16.95 16.55
N LYS A 39 -9.65 17.96 16.93
CA LYS A 39 -10.33 18.02 18.24
C LYS A 39 -11.80 17.61 18.09
N PRO A 40 -12.28 16.59 18.83
CA PRO A 40 -13.69 16.26 18.87
C PRO A 40 -14.55 17.49 19.25
N GLY A 41 -15.65 17.71 18.52
CA GLY A 41 -16.59 18.80 18.80
C GLY A 41 -16.19 20.18 18.27
N ALA A 42 -15.12 20.31 17.48
CA ALA A 42 -14.80 21.57 16.81
C ALA A 42 -15.92 21.98 15.83
N PRO A 43 -16.42 23.23 15.87
CA PRO A 43 -17.40 23.71 14.91
C PRO A 43 -16.76 23.84 13.52
N VAL A 44 -17.43 23.34 12.50
CA VAL A 44 -16.93 23.33 11.11
C VAL A 44 -17.96 23.97 10.19
N ALA A 45 -17.49 24.80 9.26
CA ALA A 45 -18.27 25.24 8.11
C ALA A 45 -17.82 24.45 6.87
N LEU A 46 -18.79 23.93 6.11
CA LEU A 46 -18.56 23.24 4.84
C LEU A 46 -19.16 24.08 3.71
N ALA A 47 -18.39 24.32 2.66
CA ALA A 47 -18.85 25.01 1.46
C ALA A 47 -18.45 24.21 0.22
N LEU A 48 -19.40 24.00 -0.69
CA LEU A 48 -19.11 23.39 -1.98
C LEU A 48 -18.45 24.41 -2.89
N ILE A 49 -17.30 24.05 -3.46
CA ILE A 49 -16.62 24.89 -4.44
C ILE A 49 -17.22 24.58 -5.82
N SER A 50 -17.48 25.62 -6.61
CA SER A 50 -17.95 25.45 -8.00
C SER A 50 -16.87 24.83 -8.88
N ASN A 51 -17.26 24.02 -9.86
CA ASN A 51 -16.33 23.38 -10.80
C ASN A 51 -15.38 24.36 -11.50
N SER A 52 -15.86 25.55 -11.87
CA SER A 52 -15.02 26.60 -12.49
C SER A 52 -13.90 27.07 -11.56
N ALA A 53 -14.23 27.33 -10.29
CA ALA A 53 -13.25 27.72 -9.28
C ALA A 53 -12.24 26.60 -8.96
N ALA A 54 -12.66 25.33 -9.00
CA ALA A 54 -11.76 24.19 -8.83
C ALA A 54 -10.73 24.12 -9.98
N VAL A 55 -11.19 24.26 -11.23
CA VAL A 55 -10.33 24.25 -12.42
C VAL A 55 -9.34 25.42 -12.44
N GLU A 56 -9.78 26.63 -12.04
CA GLU A 56 -8.89 27.78 -11.93
C GLU A 56 -7.81 27.59 -10.86
N HIS A 57 -8.15 26.97 -9.74
CA HIS A 57 -7.20 26.65 -8.69
C HIS A 57 -6.16 25.64 -9.16
N ASP A 58 -6.57 24.55 -9.82
CA ASP A 58 -5.65 23.55 -10.38
C ASP A 58 -4.71 24.18 -11.41
N ARG A 59 -5.23 25.10 -12.24
CA ARG A 59 -4.42 25.85 -13.19
C ARG A 59 -3.38 26.74 -12.52
N LYS A 60 -3.71 27.36 -11.39
CA LYS A 60 -2.77 28.14 -10.57
C LYS A 60 -1.74 27.26 -9.87
N ALA A 61 -2.13 26.09 -9.38
CA ALA A 61 -1.22 25.11 -8.77
C ALA A 61 -0.21 24.54 -9.78
N GLN A 62 -0.63 24.32 -11.02
CA GLN A 62 0.26 23.87 -12.12
C GLN A 62 1.19 24.97 -12.64
N ALA A 63 0.88 26.25 -12.40
CA ALA A 63 1.71 27.39 -12.79
C ALA A 63 2.85 27.66 -11.79
N GLN A 64 2.85 27.02 -10.61
CA GLN A 64 4.02 27.02 -9.73
C GLN A 64 5.05 26.03 -10.27
N PRO A 65 6.36 26.38 -10.26
CA PRO A 65 7.40 25.41 -10.57
C PRO A 65 7.21 24.19 -9.67
N PRO A 66 7.42 22.97 -10.19
CA PRO A 66 7.12 21.74 -9.46
C PRO A 66 7.72 21.85 -8.07
N ALA A 67 6.85 21.83 -7.05
CA ALA A 67 7.29 21.65 -5.68
C ALA A 67 8.21 20.44 -5.68
N GLU A 68 9.40 20.59 -5.07
CA GLU A 68 10.39 19.53 -5.00
C GLU A 68 9.70 18.21 -4.65
N PRO A 69 10.01 17.10 -5.34
CA PRO A 69 9.33 15.85 -5.13
C PRO A 69 9.36 15.55 -3.63
N LEU A 70 8.18 15.52 -2.99
CA LEU A 70 8.06 14.94 -1.66
C LEU A 70 8.80 13.61 -1.73
N GLU A 71 9.93 13.52 -1.02
CA GLU A 71 10.74 12.31 -0.97
C GLU A 71 9.81 11.16 -0.60
N ARG A 72 9.37 10.41 -1.61
CA ARG A 72 8.61 9.18 -1.39
C ARG A 72 9.60 8.30 -0.67
N LYS A 73 9.42 8.14 0.65
CA LYS A 73 10.26 7.27 1.47
C LYS A 73 10.47 5.97 0.69
N PRO A 74 11.71 5.54 0.49
CA PRO A 74 11.98 4.34 -0.27
C PRO A 74 11.15 3.20 0.33
N LEU A 75 10.52 2.40 -0.54
CA LEU A 75 9.70 1.28 -0.10
C LEU A 75 10.51 0.42 0.88
N SER A 76 9.95 0.22 2.08
CA SER A 76 10.56 -0.64 3.09
C SER A 76 10.77 -2.05 2.53
N LEU A 77 11.75 -2.78 3.06
CA LEU A 77 12.02 -4.17 2.64
C LEU A 77 10.76 -5.03 2.77
N ALA A 78 10.02 -4.92 3.88
CA ALA A 78 8.75 -5.62 4.07
C ALA A 78 7.70 -5.28 2.98
N SER A 79 7.66 -4.02 2.53
CA SER A 79 6.78 -3.61 1.43
C SER A 79 7.20 -4.22 0.10
N LYS A 80 8.52 -4.28 -0.19
CA LYS A 80 9.05 -4.95 -1.38
C LYS A 80 8.68 -6.43 -1.39
N VAL A 81 8.93 -7.14 -0.28
CA VAL A 81 8.55 -8.55 -0.10
C VAL A 81 7.05 -8.75 -0.36
N ALA A 82 6.20 -7.87 0.21
CA ALA A 82 4.75 -7.98 0.03
C ALA A 82 4.32 -7.78 -1.43
N LEU A 83 4.95 -6.86 -2.16
CA LEU A 83 4.71 -6.66 -3.58
C LEU A 83 5.15 -7.88 -4.40
N THR A 84 6.31 -8.47 -4.11
CA THR A 84 6.80 -9.66 -4.79
C THR A 84 5.89 -10.87 -4.57
N CYS A 85 5.38 -11.07 -3.34
CA CYS A 85 4.38 -12.09 -3.04
C CYS A 85 3.07 -11.98 -3.85
N ARG A 86 2.78 -10.84 -4.50
CA ARG A 86 1.59 -10.66 -5.34
C ARG A 86 1.84 -10.97 -6.82
N GLN A 87 3.09 -11.15 -7.22
CA GLN A 87 3.44 -11.36 -8.62
C GLN A 87 3.12 -12.80 -9.05
N PRO A 88 2.32 -13.01 -10.11
CA PRO A 88 2.00 -14.37 -10.58
C PRO A 88 3.24 -15.18 -11.00
N SER A 89 4.24 -14.51 -11.60
CA SER A 89 5.50 -15.15 -11.98
C SER A 89 6.32 -15.59 -10.76
N PHE A 90 6.20 -14.90 -9.63
CA PHE A 90 6.81 -15.34 -8.38
C PHE A 90 6.12 -16.58 -7.83
N HIS A 91 4.80 -16.72 -8.01
CA HIS A 91 4.07 -17.94 -7.64
C HIS A 91 4.52 -19.14 -8.48
N ALA A 92 4.67 -18.94 -9.79
CA ALA A 92 5.19 -19.96 -10.71
C ALA A 92 6.60 -20.41 -10.31
N PHE A 93 7.48 -19.46 -10.00
CA PHE A 93 8.82 -19.75 -9.48
C PHE A 93 8.80 -20.57 -8.19
N LEU A 94 7.97 -20.19 -7.21
CA LEU A 94 7.88 -20.91 -5.95
C LEU A 94 7.34 -22.34 -6.15
N LYS A 95 6.40 -22.52 -7.09
CA LYS A 95 5.88 -23.84 -7.46
C LYS A 95 6.96 -24.71 -8.12
N ASP A 96 7.74 -24.14 -9.04
CA ASP A 96 8.81 -24.84 -9.77
C ASP A 96 9.98 -25.23 -8.84
N ARG A 97 10.32 -24.36 -7.88
CA ARG A 97 11.40 -24.58 -6.92
C ARG A 97 11.13 -25.73 -5.95
N ASP A 98 9.91 -25.78 -5.41
CA ASP A 98 9.53 -26.74 -4.36
C ASP A 98 8.00 -26.94 -4.39
N GLU A 99 7.55 -27.78 -5.33
CA GLU A 99 6.14 -28.07 -5.54
C GLU A 99 5.49 -28.66 -4.29
N ASP A 100 6.19 -29.57 -3.61
CA ASP A 100 5.73 -30.19 -2.37
C ASP A 100 5.47 -29.15 -1.29
N ARG A 101 6.39 -28.22 -1.03
CA ARG A 101 6.18 -27.15 -0.05
C ARG A 101 5.15 -26.11 -0.50
N TRP A 102 5.00 -25.88 -1.80
CA TRP A 102 3.98 -24.98 -2.35
C TRP A 102 2.55 -25.54 -2.21
N LEU A 103 2.40 -26.86 -2.39
CA LEU A 103 1.13 -27.58 -2.28
C LEU A 103 0.80 -27.97 -0.84
N HIS A 104 1.78 -28.40 -0.05
CA HIS A 104 1.57 -28.90 1.31
C HIS A 104 1.47 -27.78 2.34
N ARG A 105 0.23 -27.50 2.72
CA ARG A 105 -0.09 -26.89 4.00
C ARG A 105 -0.98 -27.81 4.84
N PRO A 106 -0.89 -27.74 6.18
CA PRO A 106 -1.76 -28.51 7.06
C PRO A 106 -3.21 -28.01 7.12
N ASP A 107 -3.54 -26.91 6.45
CA ASP A 107 -4.88 -26.33 6.38
C ASP A 107 -5.34 -26.38 4.91
N ASP A 108 -5.86 -27.55 4.52
CA ASP A 108 -6.37 -27.95 3.19
C ASP A 108 -7.61 -27.14 2.78
N ARG A 109 -7.49 -25.81 2.80
CA ARG A 109 -8.50 -24.93 2.19
C ARG A 109 -8.09 -24.65 0.76
N PRO A 110 -8.74 -25.26 -0.24
CA PRO A 110 -8.43 -25.07 -1.66
C PRO A 110 -8.60 -23.61 -2.12
N GLU A 111 -9.24 -22.76 -1.32
CA GLU A 111 -9.56 -21.36 -1.63
C GLU A 111 -8.49 -20.33 -1.19
N LEU A 112 -7.37 -20.77 -0.62
CA LEU A 112 -6.29 -19.84 -0.24
C LEU A 112 -5.67 -19.21 -1.49
N LEU A 113 -5.91 -17.90 -1.66
CA LEU A 113 -5.36 -17.07 -2.73
C LEU A 113 -3.84 -17.30 -2.89
N PRO A 114 -3.30 -17.38 -4.12
CA PRO A 114 -1.87 -17.59 -4.39
C PRO A 114 -0.92 -16.63 -3.64
N GLU A 115 -1.35 -15.37 -3.41
CA GLU A 115 -0.60 -14.41 -2.60
C GLU A 115 -0.38 -14.91 -1.16
N ILE A 116 -1.40 -15.52 -0.56
CA ILE A 116 -1.34 -16.01 0.81
C ILE A 116 -0.35 -17.18 0.89
N ARG A 117 -0.35 -18.08 -0.11
CA ARG A 117 0.63 -19.17 -0.21
C ARG A 117 2.05 -18.63 -0.33
N ALA A 118 2.28 -17.68 -1.24
CA ALA A 118 3.58 -17.03 -1.41
C ALA A 118 4.06 -16.33 -0.14
N ARG A 119 3.18 -15.65 0.59
CA ARG A 119 3.50 -15.07 1.90
C ARG A 119 4.02 -16.13 2.86
N PHE A 120 3.28 -17.24 3.00
CA PHE A 120 3.64 -18.27 3.98
C PHE A 120 4.94 -18.97 3.61
N PHE A 121 5.15 -19.28 2.34
CA PHE A 121 6.41 -19.82 1.85
C PHE A 121 7.58 -18.91 2.26
N VAL A 122 7.46 -17.61 1.97
CA VAL A 122 8.51 -16.63 2.30
C VAL A 122 8.73 -16.52 3.81
N CYS A 123 7.68 -16.49 4.62
CA CYS A 123 7.79 -16.47 6.07
C CYS A 123 8.55 -17.70 6.61
N ILE A 124 8.22 -18.90 6.11
CA ILE A 124 8.88 -20.15 6.50
C ILE A 124 10.35 -20.14 6.09
N GLU A 125 10.64 -19.80 4.83
CA GLU A 125 12.01 -19.76 4.31
C GLU A 125 12.87 -18.75 5.10
N CYS A 126 12.32 -17.56 5.37
CA CYS A 126 13.00 -16.52 6.13
C CYS A 126 13.02 -16.77 7.66
N GLY A 127 12.31 -17.80 8.16
CA GLY A 127 12.24 -18.13 9.59
C GLY A 127 11.52 -17.09 10.44
N VAL A 128 10.50 -16.41 9.88
CA VAL A 128 9.75 -15.34 10.56
C VAL A 128 8.25 -15.64 10.59
N GLN A 129 7.52 -15.04 11.54
CA GLN A 129 6.07 -15.19 11.62
C GLN A 129 5.35 -14.22 10.66
N SER A 130 5.92 -13.05 10.44
CA SER A 130 5.36 -12.03 9.55
C SER A 130 6.39 -11.47 8.57
N ARG A 131 5.93 -11.09 7.37
CA ARG A 131 6.75 -10.39 6.36
C ARG A 131 7.26 -9.03 6.87
N SER A 132 6.57 -8.43 7.85
CA SER A 132 7.00 -7.21 8.53
C SER A 132 8.30 -7.39 9.30
N ASP A 133 8.62 -8.63 9.70
CA ASP A 133 9.78 -8.93 10.53
C ASP A 133 11.05 -9.10 9.69
N ILE A 134 10.91 -9.10 8.36
CA ILE A 134 12.01 -9.09 7.39
C ILE A 134 12.55 -7.65 7.33
N THR A 135 13.46 -7.38 8.26
CA THR A 135 14.08 -6.07 8.48
C THR A 135 15.51 -6.04 7.95
N GLU A 136 15.97 -4.88 7.49
CA GLU A 136 17.32 -4.72 6.95
C GLU A 136 18.40 -5.17 7.94
N GLY A 137 19.45 -5.82 7.45
CA GLY A 137 20.54 -6.37 8.27
C GLY A 137 20.22 -7.67 9.03
N SER A 138 18.95 -8.08 9.09
CA SER A 138 18.57 -9.33 9.75
C SER A 138 19.02 -10.59 8.97
N ARG A 139 19.00 -11.75 9.63
CA ARG A 139 19.15 -13.04 8.94
C ARG A 139 18.05 -13.24 7.90
N ALA A 140 16.81 -12.89 8.25
CA ALA A 140 15.66 -13.00 7.35
C ALA A 140 15.85 -12.18 6.06
N ALA A 141 16.43 -10.98 6.14
CA ALA A 141 16.73 -10.16 4.97
C ALA A 141 17.78 -10.79 4.04
N ARG A 142 18.78 -11.49 4.59
CA ARG A 142 19.78 -12.21 3.78
C ARG A 142 19.15 -13.38 3.04
N VAL A 143 18.35 -14.19 3.75
CA VAL A 143 17.62 -15.31 3.14
C VAL A 143 16.65 -14.81 2.07
N TRP A 144 15.95 -13.70 2.33
CA TRP A 144 15.11 -13.06 1.33
C TRP A 144 15.92 -12.64 0.08
N ALA A 145 17.07 -11.99 0.26
CA ALA A 145 17.90 -11.55 -0.85
C ALA A 145 18.38 -12.73 -1.72
N ASP A 146 18.73 -13.87 -1.11
CA ASP A 146 19.11 -15.09 -1.83
C ASP A 146 17.93 -15.69 -2.61
N LEU A 147 16.72 -15.68 -2.02
CA LEU A 147 15.49 -16.12 -2.67
C LEU A 147 15.12 -15.21 -3.85
N GLU A 148 15.22 -13.89 -3.67
CA GLU A 148 14.95 -12.89 -4.70
C GLU A 148 15.97 -12.98 -5.85
N ALA A 149 17.25 -13.21 -5.55
CA ALA A 149 18.28 -13.45 -6.56
C ALA A 149 18.00 -14.73 -7.37
N SER A 150 17.56 -15.80 -6.70
CA SER A 150 17.15 -17.06 -7.34
C SER A 150 15.95 -16.86 -8.27
N TYR A 151 14.95 -16.10 -7.81
CA TYR A 151 13.79 -15.74 -8.61
C TYR A 151 14.17 -14.96 -9.87
N HIS A 152 15.02 -13.93 -9.74
CA HIS A 152 15.47 -13.16 -10.90
C HIS A 152 16.35 -13.97 -11.85
N HIS A 153 17.11 -14.95 -11.34
CA HIS A 153 17.82 -15.90 -12.19
C HIS A 153 16.83 -16.78 -12.98
N TRP A 154 15.84 -17.36 -12.31
CA TRP A 154 14.78 -18.16 -12.93
C TRP A 154 14.00 -17.39 -14.02
N GLN A 155 13.71 -16.10 -13.78
CA GLN A 155 13.07 -15.23 -14.78
C GLN A 155 13.92 -15.06 -16.05
N ARG A 156 15.25 -14.96 -15.91
CA ARG A 156 16.16 -14.80 -17.05
C ARG A 156 16.34 -16.09 -17.84
N THR A 157 16.22 -17.25 -17.20
CA THR A 157 16.38 -18.55 -17.85
C THR A 157 15.13 -19.03 -18.60
N GLY A 158 14.05 -18.24 -18.62
CA GLY A 158 12.90 -18.47 -19.51
C GLY A 158 11.93 -19.57 -19.07
N ALA A 159 11.99 -20.01 -17.81
CA ALA A 159 11.02 -20.98 -17.26
C ALA A 159 9.62 -20.39 -17.00
N ALA A 160 9.40 -19.11 -17.36
CA ALA A 160 8.13 -18.39 -17.25
C ALA A 160 7.36 -18.30 -18.58
N ALA A 161 7.56 -19.25 -19.50
CA ALA A 161 6.84 -19.35 -20.77
C ALA A 161 5.60 -20.26 -20.64
#